data_AF-A0A6C0G450-F1
#
_entry.id   AF-A0A6C0G450-F1
#
_cell.length_a   1.000
_cell.length_b   1.000
_cell.length_c   1.000
_cell.angle_alpha   90.00
_cell.angle_beta   90.00
_cell.angle_gamma   90.00
#
_symmetry.space_group_name_H-M   'P 1'
#
loop_
_entity.id
_entity.type
_entity.pdbx_description
1 polymer ?
#
loop_
_entity_poly.entity_id
_entity_poly.type
_entity_poly.pdbx_seq_one_letter_code
_entity_poly.pdbx_strand_id
1 'polypeptide(L)'
;MVLDTDARAAEASAQPGKRRAVVRTAGNQGQAGNEPAAVPTADAAKVETSARLGKELALVKHYALLGIVNVILEHDIRVAGTAPTKLPRLYESMMRGLQDRVLLELAGLRMQFKASGIGAFEERRTKESLAASYRCMGCERSFSMPWAFVKAEAERLLKGYFEIKRH
;
A
#
# COMPACT_ATOMS: atom_id res chain seq x y z
N MET A 1 -27.13 -4.44 19.90
CA MET A 1 -27.18 -3.15 20.60
C MET A 1 -27.22 -2.08 19.52
N VAL A 2 -28.43 -1.63 19.19
CA VAL A 2 -28.73 -0.65 18.15
C VAL A 2 -28.85 0.70 18.85
N LEU A 3 -28.20 1.74 18.37
CA LEU A 3 -28.49 3.12 18.76
C LEU A 3 -28.77 3.92 17.51
N ASP A 4 -30.07 4.03 17.22
CA ASP A 4 -30.69 5.18 16.60
C ASP A 4 -30.55 6.39 17.54
N THR A 5 -30.18 7.55 17.00
CA THR A 5 -30.68 8.84 17.50
C THR A 5 -30.64 9.87 16.36
N ASP A 6 -31.83 10.09 15.79
CA ASP A 6 -32.23 11.27 15.03
C ASP A 6 -32.16 12.56 15.87
N ALA A 7 -31.79 13.68 15.23
CA ALA A 7 -32.34 15.04 15.42
C ALA A 7 -31.49 16.03 14.57
N ARG A 8 -31.92 16.56 13.41
CA ARG A 8 -33.06 17.43 13.04
C ARG A 8 -32.75 18.94 13.16
N ALA A 9 -32.86 19.60 11.99
CA ALA A 9 -33.32 20.96 11.69
C ALA A 9 -32.40 22.20 11.79
N ALA A 10 -32.47 23.00 10.71
CA ALA A 10 -32.62 24.47 10.58
C ALA A 10 -31.62 25.05 9.56
N GLU A 11 -31.98 25.27 8.29
CA GLU A 11 -32.77 26.38 7.69
C GLU A 11 -32.08 27.77 7.65
N ALA A 12 -32.26 28.40 6.47
CA ALA A 12 -32.34 29.84 6.19
C ALA A 12 -31.08 30.66 5.82
N SER A 13 -30.97 30.89 4.50
CA SER A 13 -31.00 32.21 3.82
C SER A 13 -30.13 33.38 4.31
N ALA A 14 -29.29 33.92 3.40
CA ALA A 14 -29.25 35.36 3.06
C ALA A 14 -28.20 35.70 1.96
N GLN A 15 -28.68 36.04 0.76
CA GLN A 15 -28.17 37.16 -0.07
C GLN A 15 -29.02 38.41 0.27
N PRO A 16 -28.72 39.67 -0.15
CA PRO A 16 -27.85 40.12 -1.26
C PRO A 16 -27.04 41.45 -1.04
N GLY A 17 -26.16 41.77 -2.00
CA GLY A 17 -26.15 43.09 -2.66
C GLY A 17 -25.10 44.16 -2.28
N LYS A 18 -24.31 44.59 -3.27
CA LYS A 18 -24.00 45.99 -3.71
C LYS A 18 -22.85 45.94 -4.77
N ARG A 19 -23.10 46.28 -6.05
CA ARG A 19 -22.85 47.60 -6.71
C ARG A 19 -21.35 48.01 -6.64
N ARG A 20 -20.61 48.44 -7.68
CA ARG A 20 -20.91 48.97 -9.03
C ARG A 20 -19.56 49.23 -9.77
N ALA A 21 -19.58 49.18 -11.11
CA ALA A 21 -18.71 49.88 -12.08
C ALA A 21 -17.19 49.55 -12.09
N VAL A 22 -16.47 49.46 -13.22
CA VAL A 22 -16.22 50.50 -14.24
C VAL A 22 -15.62 49.87 -15.52
N VAL A 23 -16.21 50.23 -16.68
CA VAL A 23 -15.63 50.63 -17.99
C VAL A 23 -14.38 49.92 -18.57
N ARG A 24 -14.61 49.28 -19.72
CA ARG A 24 -13.88 49.23 -21.02
C ARG A 24 -12.36 49.43 -21.06
N THR A 25 -11.67 48.49 -21.72
CA THR A 25 -10.81 48.81 -22.87
C THR A 25 -10.68 47.64 -23.85
N ALA A 26 -10.71 47.95 -25.14
CA ALA A 26 -10.49 47.07 -26.27
C ALA A 26 -9.00 46.79 -26.48
N GLY A 27 -8.69 45.65 -27.10
CA GLY A 27 -7.34 45.31 -27.55
C GLY A 27 -7.31 43.91 -28.14
N ASN A 28 -7.68 43.80 -29.42
CA ASN A 28 -7.55 42.58 -30.21
C ASN A 28 -6.25 42.65 -31.05
N GLN A 29 -5.69 41.47 -31.31
CA GLN A 29 -4.73 41.09 -32.35
C GLN A 29 -3.22 41.15 -32.03
N GLY A 30 -2.60 39.98 -32.20
CA GLY A 30 -1.15 39.77 -32.29
C GLY A 30 -0.85 38.27 -32.41
N GLN A 31 -0.46 37.83 -33.61
CA GLN A 31 -0.35 36.45 -34.08
C GLN A 31 1.13 36.02 -34.17
N ALA A 32 1.33 34.69 -34.23
CA ALA A 32 2.49 33.95 -34.78
C ALA A 32 3.59 33.45 -33.82
N GLY A 33 3.75 32.11 -33.83
CA GLY A 33 5.06 31.45 -33.88
C GLY A 33 5.48 30.64 -32.66
N ASN A 34 5.10 29.36 -32.59
CA ASN A 34 6.05 28.23 -32.42
C ASN A 34 5.35 26.87 -32.57
N GLU A 35 5.73 26.07 -33.57
CA GLU A 35 5.66 24.61 -33.50
C GLU A 35 6.98 24.09 -32.90
N PRO A 36 7.06 22.88 -32.30
CA PRO A 36 6.05 21.83 -32.27
C PRO A 36 5.70 21.44 -30.82
N ALA A 37 4.43 21.58 -30.43
CA ALA A 37 3.94 20.83 -29.28
C ALA A 37 3.81 19.38 -29.74
N ALA A 38 4.87 18.60 -29.52
CA ALA A 38 4.79 17.14 -29.55
C ALA A 38 3.63 16.75 -28.65
N VAL A 39 2.52 16.39 -29.28
CA VAL A 39 1.36 15.81 -28.63
C VAL A 39 1.89 14.67 -27.76
N PRO A 40 1.67 14.66 -26.44
CA PRO A 40 2.02 13.50 -25.65
C PRO A 40 1.13 12.37 -26.16
N THR A 41 1.73 11.51 -26.99
CA THR A 41 1.19 10.27 -27.50
C THR A 41 0.49 9.54 -26.37
N ALA A 42 -0.80 9.25 -26.54
CA ALA A 42 -1.65 8.55 -25.57
C ALA A 42 -1.03 7.21 -25.10
N ASP A 43 -0.12 6.64 -25.89
CA ASP A 43 0.67 5.46 -25.54
C ASP A 43 1.64 5.69 -24.36
N ALA A 44 2.25 6.88 -24.22
CA ALA A 44 3.18 7.16 -23.13
C ALA A 44 2.47 7.23 -21.76
N ALA A 45 1.29 7.86 -21.70
CA ALA A 45 0.48 7.94 -20.49
C ALA A 45 -0.06 6.56 -20.05
N LYS A 46 -0.36 5.68 -21.02
CA LYS A 46 -0.84 4.32 -20.76
C LYS A 46 0.28 3.40 -20.23
N VAL A 47 1.50 3.56 -20.75
CA VAL A 47 2.70 2.83 -20.29
C VAL A 47 3.12 3.26 -18.88
N GLU A 48 3.08 4.56 -18.58
CA GLU A 48 3.42 5.05 -17.24
C GLU A 48 2.41 4.59 -16.17
N THR A 49 1.12 4.56 -16.54
CA THR A 49 0.07 4.02 -15.68
C THR A 49 0.33 2.55 -15.39
N SER A 50 0.51 1.69 -16.40
CA SER A 50 0.72 0.25 -16.20
C SER A 50 1.99 -0.07 -15.39
N ALA A 51 3.07 0.68 -15.59
CA ALA A 51 4.29 0.56 -14.80
C ALA A 51 4.05 0.91 -13.32
N ARG A 52 3.30 1.98 -13.03
CA ARG A 52 2.91 2.34 -11.67
C ARG A 52 2.03 1.27 -11.03
N LEU A 53 1.04 0.74 -11.76
CA LEU A 53 0.19 -0.35 -11.28
C LEU A 53 1.02 -1.60 -10.90
N GLY A 54 2.05 -1.92 -11.68
CA GLY A 54 2.97 -3.03 -11.40
C GLY A 54 3.76 -2.83 -10.11
N LYS A 55 4.28 -1.63 -9.87
CA LYS A 55 4.99 -1.27 -8.63
C LYS A 55 4.08 -1.36 -7.41
N GLU A 56 2.85 -0.85 -7.52
CA GLU A 56 1.86 -0.93 -6.44
C GLU A 56 1.51 -2.38 -6.11
N LEU A 57 1.27 -3.22 -7.12
CA LEU A 57 1.01 -4.64 -6.91
C LEU A 57 2.18 -5.34 -6.21
N ALA A 58 3.42 -5.02 -6.60
CA ALA A 58 4.61 -5.57 -5.95
C ALA A 58 4.68 -5.17 -4.46
N LEU A 59 4.38 -3.91 -4.14
CA LEU A 59 4.32 -3.44 -2.75
C LEU A 59 3.27 -4.18 -1.93
N VAL A 60 2.07 -4.37 -2.47
CA VAL A 60 0.98 -5.05 -1.76
C VAL A 60 1.29 -6.53 -1.57
N LYS A 61 1.83 -7.20 -2.60
CA LYS A 61 2.27 -8.60 -2.48
C LYS A 61 3.33 -8.76 -1.40
N HIS A 62 4.33 -7.88 -1.40
CA HIS A 62 5.41 -7.92 -0.43
C HIS A 62 4.91 -7.71 1.01
N TYR A 63 4.00 -6.75 1.21
CA TYR A 63 3.37 -6.52 2.51
C TYR A 63 2.58 -7.74 3.01
N ALA A 64 1.77 -8.36 2.15
CA ALA A 64 1.00 -9.56 2.50
C ALA A 64 1.92 -10.73 2.87
N LEU A 65 3.01 -10.94 2.11
CA LEU A 65 3.99 -11.97 2.39
C LEU A 65 4.70 -11.76 3.72
N LEU A 66 5.14 -10.53 4.02
CA LEU A 66 5.75 -10.21 5.31
C LEU A 66 4.77 -10.41 6.48
N GLY A 67 3.47 -10.17 6.26
CA GLY A 67 2.42 -10.49 7.23
C GLY A 67 2.37 -11.99 7.57
N ILE A 68 2.53 -12.86 6.56
CA ILE A 68 2.62 -14.31 6.76
C ILE A 68 3.94 -14.70 7.43
N VAL A 69 5.07 -14.14 6.99
CA VAL A 69 6.39 -14.38 7.59
C VAL A 69 6.37 -14.05 9.08
N ASN A 70 5.77 -12.92 9.46
CA ASN A 70 5.65 -12.54 10.87
C ASN A 70 4.85 -13.57 11.69
N VAL A 71 3.78 -14.14 11.13
CA VAL A 71 2.98 -15.19 11.79
C VAL A 71 3.77 -16.49 11.94
N ILE A 72 4.57 -16.85 10.93
CA ILE A 72 5.47 -18.01 10.99
C ILE A 72 6.50 -17.81 12.10
N LEU A 73 7.20 -16.67 12.12
CA LEU A 73 8.20 -16.36 13.13
C LEU A 73 7.62 -16.36 14.56
N GLU A 74 6.41 -15.82 14.73
CA GLU A 74 5.69 -15.82 15.99
C GLU A 74 5.39 -17.25 16.48
N HIS A 75 5.10 -18.18 15.57
CA HIS A 75 4.97 -19.60 15.90
C HIS A 75 6.33 -20.22 16.25
N ASP A 76 7.34 -20.02 15.42
CA ASP A 76 8.67 -20.62 15.58
C ASP A 76 9.36 -20.16 16.87
N ILE A 77 9.21 -18.89 17.25
CA ILE A 77 9.72 -18.34 18.53
C ILE A 77 9.11 -19.11 19.71
N ARG A 78 7.78 -19.34 19.71
CA ARG A 78 7.11 -20.11 20.77
C ARG A 78 7.60 -21.57 20.80
N VAL A 79 7.76 -22.19 19.64
CA VAL A 79 8.25 -23.57 19.54
C VAL A 79 9.69 -23.67 20.01
N ALA A 80 10.59 -22.76 19.61
CA ALA A 80 12.00 -22.84 20.02
C ALA A 80 12.21 -22.55 21.51
N GLY A 81 11.40 -21.67 22.11
CA GLY A 81 11.43 -21.42 23.55
C GLY A 81 10.98 -22.63 24.38
N THR A 82 10.18 -23.53 23.80
CA THR A 82 9.67 -24.73 24.47
C THR A 82 10.37 -26.03 24.04
N ALA A 83 11.14 -26.00 22.95
CA ALA A 83 11.84 -27.16 22.42
C ALA A 83 13.03 -27.57 23.32
N PRO A 84 13.27 -28.88 23.51
CA PRO A 84 14.41 -29.41 24.26
C PRO A 84 15.72 -29.28 23.46
N THR A 85 16.09 -28.04 23.14
CA THR A 85 17.35 -27.73 22.46
C THR A 85 18.43 -27.41 23.48
N LYS A 86 19.70 -27.53 23.08
CA LYS A 86 20.84 -27.24 23.98
C LYS A 86 20.93 -25.74 24.34
N LEU A 87 20.36 -24.86 23.52
CA LEU A 87 20.51 -23.40 23.62
C LEU A 87 19.20 -22.66 23.24
N PRO A 88 18.07 -22.90 23.93
CA PRO A 88 16.76 -22.38 23.53
C PRO A 88 16.72 -20.85 23.51
N ARG A 89 17.34 -20.20 24.51
CA ARG A 89 17.42 -18.73 24.60
C ARG A 89 18.18 -18.09 23.43
N LEU A 90 19.20 -18.78 22.90
CA LEU A 90 19.96 -18.27 21.75
C LEU A 90 19.09 -18.28 20.49
N TYR A 91 18.41 -19.40 20.21
CA TYR A 91 17.50 -19.50 19.06
C TYR A 91 16.35 -18.52 19.15
N GLU A 92 15.73 -18.38 20.33
CA GLU A 92 14.68 -17.39 20.58
C GLU A 92 15.16 -15.97 20.29
N SER A 93 16.33 -15.58 20.83
CA SER A 93 16.90 -14.25 20.60
C SER A 93 17.20 -13.98 19.12
N MET A 94 17.75 -14.96 18.40
CA MET A 94 18.02 -14.82 16.96
C MET A 94 16.74 -14.63 16.15
N MET A 95 15.70 -15.42 16.42
CA MET A 95 14.42 -15.29 15.71
C MET A 95 13.67 -14.02 16.08
N ARG A 96 13.76 -13.57 17.34
CA ARG A 96 13.21 -12.27 17.76
C ARG A 96 13.89 -11.11 17.02
N GLY A 97 15.21 -11.14 16.89
CA GLY A 97 15.93 -10.14 16.09
C GLY A 97 15.55 -10.14 14.60
N LEU A 98 15.15 -11.30 14.06
CA LEU A 98 14.61 -11.41 12.71
C LEU A 98 13.18 -10.86 12.61
N GLN A 99 12.33 -11.17 13.60
CA GLN A 99 10.97 -10.63 13.70
C GLN A 99 10.98 -9.09 13.76
N ASP A 100 11.88 -8.50 14.54
CA ASP A 100 12.02 -7.04 14.64
C ASP A 100 12.31 -6.39 13.28
N ARG A 101 13.18 -7.02 12.46
CA ARG A 101 13.49 -6.54 11.10
C ARG A 101 12.28 -6.63 10.17
N VAL A 102 11.55 -7.74 10.22
CA VAL A 102 10.31 -7.93 9.44
C VAL A 102 9.27 -6.89 9.83
N LEU A 103 9.11 -6.61 11.13
CA LEU A 103 8.18 -5.59 11.63
C LEU A 103 8.57 -4.17 11.20
N LEU A 104 9.86 -3.84 11.22
CA LEU A 104 10.37 -2.57 10.70
C LEU A 104 10.07 -2.42 9.21
N GLU A 105 10.23 -3.49 8.43
CA GLU A 105 9.94 -3.47 7.00
C GLU A 105 8.44 -3.35 6.71
N LEU A 106 7.60 -4.06 7.46
CA LEU A 106 6.13 -3.89 7.42
C LEU A 106 5.72 -2.44 7.71
N ALA A 107 6.34 -1.79 8.69
CA ALA A 107 6.10 -0.38 8.98
C ALA A 107 6.53 0.52 7.81
N GLY A 108 7.70 0.25 7.22
CA GLY A 108 8.19 0.95 6.03
C GLY A 108 7.24 0.83 4.83
N LEU A 109 6.75 -0.38 4.54
CA LEU A 109 5.76 -0.61 3.48
C LEU A 109 4.44 0.10 3.75
N ARG A 110 3.99 0.14 5.01
CA ARG A 110 2.79 0.87 5.39
C ARG A 110 2.92 2.37 5.12
N MET A 111 4.11 2.94 5.28
CA MET A 111 4.39 4.33 4.89
C MET A 111 4.37 4.50 3.36
N GLN A 112 4.95 3.54 2.62
CA GLN A 112 4.93 3.56 1.15
C GLN A 112 3.53 3.42 0.57
N PHE A 113 2.62 2.70 1.23
CA PHE A 113 1.21 2.62 0.83
C PHE A 113 0.54 3.99 0.86
N LYS A 114 0.76 4.75 1.95
CA LYS A 114 0.24 6.11 2.08
C LYS A 114 0.82 7.03 0.99
N ALA A 115 2.12 6.94 0.74
CA ALA A 115 2.79 7.73 -0.31
C ALA A 115 2.30 7.38 -1.73
N SER A 116 1.96 6.11 -1.97
CA SER A 116 1.52 5.62 -3.28
C SER A 116 0.01 5.81 -3.53
N GLY A 117 -0.76 6.22 -2.52
CA GLY A 117 -2.22 6.33 -2.60
C GLY A 117 -2.95 4.99 -2.54
N ILE A 118 -2.31 3.96 -1.98
CA ILE A 118 -2.93 2.65 -1.74
C ILE A 118 -3.72 2.73 -0.44
N GLY A 119 -5.05 2.68 -0.54
CA GLY A 119 -5.99 2.70 0.58
C GLY A 119 -6.71 1.36 0.75
N ALA A 120 -7.31 1.16 1.93
CA ALA A 120 -8.15 -0.01 2.27
C ALA A 120 -7.53 -1.36 1.85
N PHE A 121 -6.53 -1.83 2.60
CA PHE A 121 -5.95 -3.15 2.41
C PHE A 121 -6.71 -4.17 3.28
N GLU A 122 -7.31 -5.17 2.64
CA GLU A 122 -7.90 -6.32 3.30
C GLU A 122 -7.17 -7.59 2.90
N GLU A 123 -6.80 -8.39 3.88
CA GLU A 123 -6.21 -9.72 3.69
C GLU A 123 -7.26 -10.78 4.05
N ARG A 124 -7.48 -11.73 3.14
CA ARG A 124 -8.35 -12.89 3.35
C ARG A 124 -7.55 -14.16 3.16
N ARG A 125 -7.36 -14.89 4.27
CA ARG A 125 -6.74 -16.21 4.27
C ARG A 125 -7.80 -17.26 4.03
N THR A 126 -7.71 -17.98 2.91
CA THR A 126 -8.57 -19.13 2.63
C THR A 126 -7.77 -20.42 2.84
N LYS A 127 -8.44 -21.58 2.79
CA LYS A 127 -7.76 -22.88 2.92
C LYS A 127 -6.77 -23.15 1.78
N GLU A 128 -7.01 -22.57 0.61
CA GLU A 128 -6.26 -22.85 -0.62
C GLU A 128 -5.28 -21.73 -1.00
N SER A 129 -5.58 -20.50 -0.60
CA SER A 129 -4.83 -19.32 -1.04
C SER A 129 -4.81 -18.18 -0.02
N LEU A 130 -3.83 -17.30 -0.18
CA LEU A 130 -3.82 -15.97 0.39
C LEU A 130 -4.41 -15.00 -0.64
N ALA A 131 -5.58 -14.42 -0.34
CA ALA A 131 -6.19 -13.38 -1.16
C ALA A 131 -6.03 -12.02 -0.48
N ALA A 132 -5.83 -10.96 -1.26
CA ALA A 132 -5.84 -9.60 -0.75
C ALA A 132 -6.57 -8.67 -1.70
N SER A 133 -7.33 -7.74 -1.13
CA SER A 133 -8.03 -6.66 -1.82
C SER A 133 -7.45 -5.32 -1.39
N TYR A 134 -7.28 -4.42 -2.36
CA TYR A 134 -6.74 -3.10 -2.11
C TYR A 134 -7.35 -2.07 -3.07
N ARG A 135 -7.49 -0.82 -2.61
CA ARG A 135 -7.93 0.29 -3.45
C ARG A 135 -6.76 1.16 -3.83
N CYS A 136 -6.64 1.50 -5.10
CA CYS A 136 -5.66 2.46 -5.58
C CYS A 136 -6.26 3.33 -6.68
N MET A 137 -6.06 4.65 -6.59
CA MET A 137 -6.51 5.64 -7.57
C MET A 137 -8.01 5.55 -7.91
N GLY A 138 -8.85 5.17 -6.94
CA GLY A 138 -10.29 5.01 -7.13
C GLY A 138 -10.72 3.65 -7.70
N CYS A 139 -9.79 2.79 -8.10
CA CYS A 139 -10.09 1.42 -8.53
C CYS A 139 -9.79 0.40 -7.42
N GLU A 140 -10.72 -0.51 -7.20
CA GLU A 140 -10.51 -1.68 -6.35
C GLU A 140 -9.86 -2.81 -7.15
N ARG A 141 -8.83 -3.41 -6.57
CA ARG A 141 -8.07 -4.50 -7.17
C ARG A 141 -7.89 -5.61 -6.14
N SER A 142 -7.77 -6.83 -6.63
CA SER A 142 -7.50 -7.98 -5.80
C SER A 142 -6.50 -8.91 -6.46
N PHE A 143 -5.82 -9.71 -5.65
CA PHE A 143 -5.01 -10.82 -6.11
C PHE A 143 -5.17 -12.00 -5.18
N SER A 144 -4.85 -13.19 -5.67
CA SER A 144 -4.73 -14.41 -4.88
C SER A 144 -3.42 -15.12 -5.18
N MET A 145 -2.86 -15.78 -4.16
CA MET A 145 -1.64 -16.57 -4.28
C MET A 145 -1.86 -17.93 -3.60
N PRO A 146 -1.59 -19.06 -4.28
CA PRO A 146 -1.66 -20.39 -3.67
C PRO A 146 -0.69 -20.51 -2.48
N TRP A 147 -1.06 -21.28 -1.46
CA TRP A 147 -0.18 -21.47 -0.29
C TRP A 147 1.20 -22.02 -0.63
N ALA A 148 1.32 -22.87 -1.66
CA ALA A 148 2.61 -23.38 -2.12
C ALA A 148 3.56 -22.24 -2.54
N PHE A 149 3.03 -21.24 -3.26
CA PHE A 149 3.79 -20.07 -3.66
C PHE A 149 4.14 -19.19 -2.44
N VAL A 150 3.16 -18.94 -1.57
CA VAL A 150 3.36 -18.13 -0.36
C VAL A 150 4.45 -18.71 0.54
N LYS A 151 4.48 -20.04 0.71
CA LYS A 151 5.51 -20.73 1.50
C LYS A 151 6.90 -20.57 0.88
N ALA A 152 7.04 -20.89 -0.41
CA ALA A 152 8.32 -20.77 -1.11
C ALA A 152 8.87 -19.33 -1.05
N GLU A 153 7.98 -18.35 -1.20
CA GLU A 153 8.37 -16.95 -1.17
C GLU A 153 8.70 -16.46 0.25
N ALA A 154 7.97 -16.92 1.27
CA ALA A 154 8.28 -16.66 2.67
C ALA A 154 9.66 -17.22 3.05
N GLU A 155 9.97 -18.45 2.63
CA GLU A 155 11.30 -19.05 2.81
C GLU A 155 12.40 -18.24 2.11
N ARG A 156 12.14 -17.79 0.88
CA ARG A 156 13.07 -16.93 0.12
C ARG A 156 13.35 -15.62 0.85
N LEU A 157 12.32 -14.97 1.39
CA LEU A 157 12.43 -13.74 2.18
C LEU A 157 13.25 -13.97 3.45
N LEU A 158 12.92 -15.01 4.22
CA LEU A 158 13.63 -15.38 5.44
C LEU A 158 15.12 -15.61 5.17
N LYS A 159 15.44 -16.38 4.11
CA LYS A 159 16.82 -16.61 3.69
C LYS A 159 17.56 -15.30 3.40
N GLY A 160 16.91 -14.35 2.73
CA GLY A 160 17.47 -13.02 2.49
C GLY A 160 17.87 -12.30 3.77
N TYR A 161 17.06 -12.34 4.82
CA TYR A 161 17.41 -11.71 6.10
C TYR A 161 18.59 -12.35 6.83
N PHE A 162 18.82 -13.65 6.62
CA PHE A 162 20.00 -14.34 7.15
C PHE A 162 21.27 -13.99 6.36
N GLU A 163 21.16 -13.75 5.05
CA GLU A 163 22.30 -13.45 4.17
C GLU A 163 22.82 -12.00 4.28
N ILE A 164 22.03 -11.07 4.84
CA ILE A 164 22.41 -9.64 4.99
C ILE A 164 23.60 -9.43 5.96
N LYS A 165 24.10 -10.47 6.62
CA LYS A 165 25.33 -10.44 7.42
C LYS A 165 26.51 -11.06 6.67
N ARG A 166 26.78 -10.63 5.44
CA ARG A 166 28.13 -10.76 4.85
C ARG A 166 28.89 -9.45 5.13
N HIS A 167 29.98 -9.64 5.88
CA HIS A 167 30.94 -8.67 6.41
C HIS A 167 31.17 -7.40 5.60
#